data_AF-A0A5K1AQ34-F1
#
_entry.id   AF-A0A5K1AQ34-F1
#
_cell.length_a   1.000
_cell.length_b   1.000
_cell.length_c   1.000
_cell.angle_alpha   90.00
_cell.angle_beta   90.00
_cell.angle_gamma   90.00
#
_symmetry.space_group_name_H-M   'P 1'
#
loop_
_entity.id
_entity.type
_entity.pdbx_description
1 polymer ?
#
loop_
_entity_poly.entity_id
_entity_poly.type
_entity_poly.pdbx_seq_one_letter_code
_entity_poly.pdbx_strand_id
1 'polypeptide(L)'
;MTKISTSFTFQPPTNPLLLCLVHANAHLHAIVIFVIVSVTMCCLFPSADASLESDSKSLMKLKESFVGADALLNWNASQPPCDGDKAAWTGLRCVNGTVTIVQLEGLGLRGLVDVDALAAIPTLR
;
A
#
# COMPACT_ATOMS: atom_id res chain seq x y z
N MET A 1 71.86 -11.42 37.25
CA MET A 1 71.09 -12.29 36.33
C MET A 1 69.69 -11.72 36.22
N THR A 2 69.39 -11.22 35.04
CA THR A 2 68.24 -10.37 34.65
C THR A 2 66.94 -11.18 34.62
N LYS A 3 65.83 -10.65 35.13
CA LYS A 3 64.49 -11.13 34.73
C LYS A 3 63.59 -9.94 34.41
N ILE A 4 63.30 -9.86 33.12
CA ILE A 4 62.48 -8.89 32.42
C ILE A 4 61.03 -9.02 32.89
N SER A 5 60.43 -7.90 33.28
CA SER A 5 58.99 -7.79 33.54
C SER A 5 58.43 -6.75 32.56
N THR A 6 58.10 -7.19 31.35
CA THR A 6 57.38 -6.37 30.36
C THR A 6 55.89 -6.60 30.55
N SER A 7 55.26 -5.76 31.37
CA SER A 7 53.81 -5.58 31.40
C SER A 7 53.37 -4.95 30.09
N PHE A 8 52.67 -5.71 29.25
CA PHE A 8 52.05 -5.21 28.02
C PHE A 8 50.78 -4.46 28.41
N THR A 9 50.90 -3.14 28.63
CA THR A 9 49.73 -2.27 28.84
C THR A 9 49.14 -1.92 27.48
N PHE A 10 47.94 -2.44 27.22
CA PHE A 10 47.11 -2.07 26.07
C PHE A 10 46.67 -0.61 26.22
N GLN A 11 47.38 0.31 25.54
CA GLN A 11 47.07 1.73 25.53
C GLN A 11 45.93 2.00 24.52
N PRO A 12 44.80 2.63 24.91
CA PRO A 12 43.76 3.03 23.97
C PRO A 12 44.28 4.12 23.02
N PRO A 13 43.84 4.17 21.75
CA PRO A 13 44.38 5.11 20.76
C PRO A 13 44.02 6.57 21.10
N THR A 14 45.03 7.36 21.49
CA THR A 14 44.94 8.77 21.89
C THR A 14 45.02 9.75 20.71
N ASN A 15 44.40 9.46 19.58
CA ASN A 15 44.37 10.40 18.45
C ASN A 15 42.95 11.01 18.31
N PRO A 16 42.77 12.30 18.67
CA PRO A 16 41.46 12.94 18.72
C PRO A 16 40.77 13.00 17.34
N LEU A 17 41.54 12.97 16.25
CA LEU A 17 41.00 12.93 14.89
C LEU A 17 40.35 11.58 14.56
N LEU A 18 40.94 10.47 15.03
CA LEU A 18 40.37 9.12 14.84
C LEU A 18 39.09 8.92 15.65
N LEU A 19 39.00 9.51 16.85
CA LEU A 19 37.80 9.51 17.69
C LEU A 19 36.63 10.29 17.04
N CYS A 20 36.90 11.45 16.44
CA CYS A 20 35.90 12.23 15.70
C CYS A 20 35.43 11.52 14.43
N LEU A 21 36.34 10.90 13.67
CA LEU A 21 35.99 10.12 12.47
C LEU A 21 35.14 8.89 12.82
N VAL A 22 35.44 8.19 13.93
CA VAL A 22 34.62 7.07 14.44
C VAL A 22 33.25 7.54 14.92
N HIS A 23 33.15 8.69 15.61
CA HIS A 23 31.87 9.28 16.02
C HIS A 23 31.01 9.71 14.82
N ALA A 24 31.62 10.32 13.80
CA ALA A 24 30.93 10.72 12.57
C ALA A 24 30.44 9.50 11.77
N ASN A 25 31.25 8.43 11.69
CA ASN A 25 30.89 7.20 11.00
C ASN A 25 29.83 6.38 11.78
N ALA A 26 29.90 6.35 13.11
CA ALA A 26 28.87 5.75 13.95
C ALA A 26 27.54 6.52 13.87
N HIS A 27 27.59 7.85 13.78
CA HIS A 27 26.42 8.70 13.57
C HIS A 27 25.81 8.50 12.16
N LEU A 28 26.67 8.37 11.15
CA LEU A 28 26.25 8.03 9.78
C LEU A 28 25.59 6.65 9.72
N HIS A 29 26.16 5.64 10.38
CA HIS A 29 25.57 4.31 10.48
C HIS A 29 24.23 4.33 11.23
N ALA A 30 24.11 5.11 12.31
CA ALA A 30 22.86 5.26 13.05
C ALA A 30 21.75 5.91 12.19
N ILE A 31 22.08 6.96 11.42
CA ILE A 31 21.14 7.59 10.47
C ILE A 31 20.74 6.59 9.38
N VAL A 32 21.70 5.87 8.80
CA VAL A 32 21.43 4.88 7.74
C VAL A 32 20.52 3.75 8.26
N ILE A 33 20.79 3.22 9.45
CA ILE A 33 19.94 2.20 10.09
C ILE A 33 18.54 2.76 10.37
N PHE A 34 18.42 3.99 10.87
CA PHE A 34 17.12 4.62 11.11
C PHE A 34 16.30 4.79 9.81
N VAL A 35 16.95 5.24 8.74
CA VAL A 35 16.32 5.38 7.42
C VAL A 35 15.89 4.01 6.88
N ILE A 36 16.75 2.99 6.95
CA ILE A 36 16.41 1.62 6.50
C ILE A 36 15.22 1.07 7.30
N VAL A 37 15.21 1.23 8.63
CA VAL A 37 14.09 0.79 9.49
C VAL A 37 12.80 1.53 9.11
N SER A 38 12.84 2.85 8.91
CA SER A 38 11.67 3.64 8.51
C SER A 38 11.10 3.25 7.14
N VAL A 39 11.96 2.97 6.15
CA VAL A 39 11.57 2.51 4.82
C VAL A 39 11.00 1.09 4.87
N THR A 40 11.62 0.20 5.65
CA THR A 40 11.13 -1.18 5.84
C THR A 40 9.77 -1.20 6.54
N MET A 41 9.54 -0.29 7.50
CA MET A 41 8.23 -0.11 8.15
C MET A 41 7.17 0.42 7.17
N CYS A 42 7.55 1.32 6.26
CA CYS A 42 6.65 1.84 5.23
C CYS A 42 6.18 0.75 4.25
N CYS A 43 7.05 -0.21 3.90
CA CYS A 43 6.72 -1.32 2.99
C CYS A 43 5.83 -2.41 3.60
N LEU A 44 5.65 -2.44 4.92
CA LEU A 44 4.81 -3.43 5.62
C LEU A 44 3.33 -3.03 5.69
N PHE A 45 2.99 -1.80 5.32
CA PHE A 45 1.61 -1.36 5.18
C PHE A 45 1.19 -1.53 3.72
N PRO A 46 0.34 -2.51 3.38
CA PRO A 46 -0.32 -2.48 2.09
C PRO A 46 -1.15 -1.18 2.04
N SER A 47 -0.77 -0.27 1.15
CA SER A 47 -1.63 0.83 0.76
C SER A 47 -2.93 0.25 0.21
N ALA A 48 -4.06 0.63 0.80
CA ALA A 48 -5.41 0.17 0.42
C ALA A 48 -5.82 0.59 -1.01
N ASP A 49 -4.95 1.31 -1.72
CA ASP A 49 -5.17 1.83 -3.07
C ASP A 49 -5.11 0.74 -4.15
N ALA A 50 -4.37 -0.36 -3.93
CA ALA A 50 -4.26 -1.44 -4.92
C ALA A 50 -5.61 -2.15 -5.16
N SER A 51 -6.44 -2.25 -4.11
CA SER A 51 -7.78 -2.82 -4.19
C SER A 51 -8.73 -2.00 -5.06
N LEU A 52 -8.62 -0.67 -5.01
CA LEU A 52 -9.52 0.21 -5.75
C LEU A 52 -9.32 0.12 -7.26
N GLU A 53 -8.06 0.00 -7.71
CA GLU A 53 -7.75 -0.18 -9.13
C GLU A 53 -8.25 -1.54 -9.63
N SER A 54 -8.04 -2.62 -8.87
CA SER A 54 -8.56 -3.95 -9.22
C SER A 54 -10.09 -3.99 -9.26
N ASP A 55 -10.75 -3.37 -8.28
CA ASP A 55 -12.20 -3.34 -8.19
C ASP A 55 -12.81 -2.55 -9.35
N SER A 56 -12.20 -1.41 -9.72
CA SER A 56 -12.64 -0.61 -10.85
C SER A 56 -12.64 -1.43 -12.15
N LYS A 57 -11.59 -2.23 -12.38
CA LYS A 57 -11.46 -3.08 -13.57
C LYS A 57 -12.50 -4.19 -13.60
N SER A 58 -12.76 -4.82 -12.45
CA SER A 58 -13.78 -5.85 -12.31
C SER A 58 -15.19 -5.28 -12.53
N LEU A 59 -15.49 -4.11 -11.97
CA LEU A 59 -16.74 -3.40 -12.22
C LEU A 59 -16.90 -2.96 -13.68
N MET A 60 -15.82 -2.61 -14.39
CA MET A 60 -15.89 -2.33 -15.83
C MET A 60 -16.28 -3.56 -16.64
N LYS A 61 -15.69 -4.73 -16.34
CA LYS A 61 -16.11 -5.99 -16.99
C LYS A 61 -17.59 -6.28 -16.75
N LEU A 62 -18.04 -6.08 -15.52
CA LEU A 62 -19.45 -6.23 -15.16
C LEU A 62 -20.37 -5.29 -15.97
N LYS A 63 -19.95 -4.03 -16.17
CA LYS A 63 -20.67 -3.06 -17.02
C LYS A 63 -20.78 -3.55 -18.47
N GLU A 64 -19.72 -4.11 -19.02
CA GLU A 64 -19.69 -4.62 -20.40
C GLU A 64 -20.64 -5.80 -20.64
N SER A 65 -20.97 -6.57 -19.60
CA SER A 65 -21.92 -7.69 -19.72
C SER A 65 -23.37 -7.23 -19.89
N PHE A 66 -23.68 -5.96 -19.57
CA PHE A 66 -25.02 -5.41 -19.70
C PHE A 66 -25.25 -4.70 -21.03
N VAL A 67 -26.42 -4.95 -21.61
CA VAL A 67 -26.97 -4.23 -22.76
C VAL A 67 -27.93 -3.15 -22.24
N GLY A 68 -27.79 -1.93 -22.76
CA GLY A 68 -28.59 -0.77 -22.30
C GLY A 68 -28.10 -0.18 -20.98
N ALA A 69 -26.79 -0.11 -20.79
CA ALA A 69 -26.13 0.37 -19.57
C ALA A 69 -26.14 1.90 -19.39
N ASP A 70 -27.16 2.61 -19.91
CA ASP A 70 -27.31 4.07 -19.77
C ASP A 70 -27.33 4.51 -18.29
N ALA A 71 -27.94 3.70 -17.42
CA ALA A 71 -27.94 3.92 -15.98
C ALA A 71 -26.54 3.83 -15.33
N LEU A 72 -25.59 3.16 -16.00
CA LEU A 72 -24.20 2.96 -15.55
C LEU A 72 -23.20 3.87 -16.31
N LEU A 73 -23.66 4.92 -16.98
CA LEU A 73 -22.77 5.85 -17.70
C LEU A 73 -21.73 6.50 -16.77
N ASN A 74 -22.11 6.74 -15.52
CA ASN A 74 -21.24 7.32 -14.49
C ASN A 74 -20.15 6.35 -13.98
N TRP A 75 -20.18 5.07 -14.37
CA TRP A 75 -19.11 4.13 -14.08
C TRP A 75 -17.93 4.40 -15.02
N ASN A 76 -16.87 5.00 -14.49
CA ASN A 76 -15.72 5.47 -15.26
C ASN A 76 -14.41 5.17 -14.53
N ALA A 77 -13.53 4.37 -15.15
CA ALA A 77 -12.22 4.03 -14.60
C ALA A 77 -11.31 5.24 -14.31
N SER A 78 -11.59 6.41 -14.90
CA SER A 78 -10.85 7.64 -14.60
C SER A 78 -11.23 8.28 -13.25
N GLN A 79 -12.31 7.85 -12.62
CA GLN A 79 -12.73 8.27 -11.29
C GLN A 79 -12.86 7.05 -10.36
N PRO A 80 -12.40 7.14 -9.11
CA PRO A 80 -12.53 6.02 -8.18
C PRO A 80 -14.02 5.69 -7.94
N PRO A 81 -14.37 4.42 -7.74
CA PRO A 81 -15.76 4.02 -7.48
C PRO A 81 -16.29 4.54 -6.13
N CYS A 82 -15.39 4.84 -5.20
CA CYS A 82 -15.67 5.34 -3.86
C CYS A 82 -14.91 6.65 -3.59
N ASP A 83 -15.61 7.60 -2.98
CA ASP A 83 -15.05 8.81 -2.37
C ASP A 83 -15.26 8.71 -0.85
N GLY A 84 -14.34 8.02 -0.17
CA GLY A 84 -14.53 7.58 1.21
C GLY A 84 -15.74 6.65 1.34
N ASP A 85 -16.67 6.94 2.24
CA ASP A 85 -17.90 6.15 2.43
C ASP A 85 -19.01 6.48 1.42
N LYS A 86 -18.77 7.42 0.49
CA LYS A 86 -19.74 7.78 -0.54
C LYS A 86 -19.44 7.02 -1.82
N ALA A 87 -20.47 6.44 -2.41
CA ALA A 87 -20.38 5.88 -3.74
C ALA A 87 -20.33 6.99 -4.79
N ALA A 88 -19.26 7.02 -5.58
CA ALA A 88 -19.16 7.90 -6.72
C ALA A 88 -19.97 7.37 -7.91
N TRP A 89 -20.09 6.04 -8.02
CA TRP A 89 -20.78 5.37 -9.13
C TRP A 89 -22.20 4.94 -8.75
N THR A 90 -23.11 4.97 -9.73
CA THR A 90 -24.53 4.61 -9.55
C THR A 90 -24.68 3.15 -9.09
N GLY A 91 -25.48 2.90 -8.07
CA GLY A 91 -25.77 1.54 -7.61
C GLY A 91 -24.65 0.89 -6.80
N LEU A 92 -23.57 1.61 -6.46
CA LEU A 92 -22.55 1.11 -5.53
C LEU A 92 -22.84 1.56 -4.10
N ARG A 93 -22.32 0.81 -3.13
CA ARG A 93 -22.16 1.26 -1.74
C ARG A 93 -20.72 1.06 -1.32
N CYS A 94 -20.17 2.09 -0.69
CA CYS A 94 -18.82 2.11 -0.19
C CYS A 94 -18.82 2.10 1.33
N VAL A 95 -17.87 1.37 1.91
CA VAL A 95 -17.60 1.34 3.34
C VAL A 95 -16.09 1.41 3.50
N ASN A 96 -15.58 2.39 4.25
CA ASN A 96 -14.15 2.66 4.41
C ASN A 96 -13.42 2.79 3.05
N GLY A 97 -14.00 3.52 2.10
CA GLY A 97 -13.38 3.70 0.78
C GLY A 97 -13.48 2.49 -0.15
N THR A 98 -14.08 1.37 0.28
CA THR A 98 -14.10 0.13 -0.51
C THR A 98 -15.52 -0.26 -0.92
N VAL A 99 -15.69 -0.79 -2.13
CA VAL A 99 -17.00 -1.23 -2.63
C VAL A 99 -17.45 -2.48 -1.88
N THR A 100 -18.62 -2.42 -1.25
CA THR A 100 -19.15 -3.51 -0.42
C THR A 100 -20.47 -4.08 -0.96
N ILE A 101 -21.23 -3.29 -1.72
CA ILE A 101 -22.49 -3.72 -2.32
C ILE A 101 -22.58 -3.15 -3.74
N VAL A 102 -23.08 -3.97 -4.67
CA VAL A 102 -23.41 -3.58 -6.05
C VAL A 102 -24.90 -3.88 -6.28
N GLN A 103 -25.70 -2.84 -6.41
CA GLN A 103 -27.14 -2.89 -6.61
C GLN A 103 -27.49 -2.43 -8.02
N LEU A 104 -27.88 -3.40 -8.84
CA LEU A 104 -28.20 -3.23 -10.26
C LEU A 104 -29.71 -3.33 -10.54
N GLU A 105 -30.48 -3.67 -9.51
CA GLU A 105 -31.92 -3.83 -9.57
C GLU A 105 -32.62 -2.53 -9.96
N GLY A 106 -33.65 -2.61 -10.79
CA GLY A 106 -34.45 -1.44 -11.19
C GLY A 106 -33.75 -0.49 -12.17
N LEU A 107 -32.50 -0.75 -12.57
CA LEU A 107 -31.75 0.10 -13.51
C LEU A 107 -32.04 -0.19 -14.99
N GLY A 108 -32.99 -1.09 -15.28
CA GLY A 108 -33.38 -1.42 -16.67
C GLY A 108 -32.31 -2.16 -17.47
N LEU A 109 -31.27 -2.68 -16.81
CA LEU A 109 -30.19 -3.42 -17.43
C LEU A 109 -30.68 -4.74 -18.00
N ARG A 110 -30.16 -5.11 -19.17
CA ARG A 110 -30.47 -6.37 -19.85
C ARG A 110 -29.18 -7.14 -20.10
N GLY A 111 -29.28 -8.46 -20.28
CA GLY A 111 -28.11 -9.31 -20.52
C GLY A 111 -27.83 -10.26 -19.36
N LEU A 112 -26.67 -10.92 -19.42
CA LEU A 112 -26.24 -11.88 -18.41
C LEU A 112 -25.24 -11.19 -17.48
N VAL A 113 -25.45 -11.31 -16.17
CA VAL A 113 -24.49 -10.83 -15.18
C VAL A 113 -23.23 -11.68 -15.20
N ASP A 114 -22.06 -11.05 -15.34
CA ASP A 114 -20.77 -11.73 -15.22
C ASP A 114 -20.41 -11.91 -13.74
N VAL A 115 -20.73 -13.09 -13.21
CA VAL A 115 -20.49 -13.45 -11.81
C VAL A 115 -19.01 -13.58 -11.46
N ASP A 116 -18.14 -13.83 -12.44
CA ASP A 116 -16.69 -13.93 -12.25
C ASP A 116 -16.11 -12.54 -11.96
N ALA A 117 -16.60 -11.52 -12.66
CA ALA A 117 -16.30 -10.12 -12.40
C ALA A 117 -16.76 -9.67 -11.00
N LEU A 118 -17.90 -10.13 -10.48
CA LEU A 118 -18.28 -9.86 -9.08
C LEU A 118 -17.39 -10.61 -8.09
N ALA A 119 -17.06 -11.88 -8.37
CA ALA A 119 -16.22 -12.70 -7.49
C ALA A 119 -14.78 -12.15 -7.36
N ALA A 120 -14.32 -11.38 -8.36
CA ALA A 120 -13.03 -10.71 -8.32
C ALA A 120 -12.96 -9.53 -7.34
N ILE A 121 -14.07 -9.12 -6.72
CA ILE A 121 -14.13 -8.05 -5.71
C ILE A 121 -14.37 -8.70 -4.34
N PRO A 122 -13.33 -8.94 -3.54
CA PRO A 122 -13.40 -9.76 -2.33
C PRO A 122 -14.24 -9.14 -1.21
N THR A 123 -14.55 -7.85 -1.31
CA THR A 123 -15.32 -7.09 -0.31
C THR A 123 -16.81 -7.06 -0.57
N LEU A 124 -17.28 -7.58 -1.72
CA LEU A 124 -18.71 -7.67 -2.03
C LEU A 124 -19.41 -8.69 -1.14
N ARG A 125 -20.63 -8.36 -0.72
CA ARG A 125 -21.47 -9.15 0.20
C ARG A 125 -22.87 -9.38 -0.35
#